data_AF-A0A9P8PRM9-F1
#
_entry.id   AF-A0A9P8PRM9-F1
#
_cell.length_a   1.000
_cell.length_b   1.000
_cell.length_c   1.000
_cell.angle_alpha   90.00
_cell.angle_beta   90.00
_cell.angle_gamma   90.00
#
_symmetry.space_group_name_H-M   'P 1'
#
loop_
_entity.id
_entity.type
_entity.pdbx_description
1 polymer ?
#
loop_
_entity_poly.entity_id
_entity_poly.type
_entity_poly.pdbx_seq_one_letter_code
_entity_poly.pdbx_strand_id
1 'polypeptide(L)'
;MSFTISQSLPTKKRVLNIPSLDRISLNGEEENYQFNNIGSIPIYASSQVQPQQQIKIGTEESQKEDDLIEDDSSEEYELVHYLESKSFAEYNKETYKELSIISIKGFKNLNNLQIEQLLNLLLKDYKWFSLADIDDAKILFVKILGDDVVNSLKKLQGLQGFKILDKEISIDFAPGTLELLKNYDDLPSITSKDINQLTDFINSKIKTPLKKQSSEMDYIIDEHELKGIPEDLLPQLKRDIKEFRLNVIEIEKKKKEKEKRDALKRHQAQLRLLYKQFSKGEVKQDDEDDEDYDDDDEEDDGLTDEQFEDKRKSEENEKILKEYEILMKRVENQEHKNKELVQKLNQISSYSSKLSENINLEDAKKGIFFNGSSVDRAAESKRDEEDRIKEDKELEDLEKLQKSEDFLATLNISSIPSKSYVESIQTNDDDHDNTDNNNNDNDDNNNNKGNTSSEINELKDKINDADIFVTDDELDSILSQLEVKFKGYIVKYLEIEDEELLEYIQIVIKEFKNKSKLIEELQETFDDDGITIGNEIWNDLKNLIK
;
A
#
# COMPACT_ATOMS: atom_id res chain seq x y z
N MET A 1 29.59 1.00 -64.25
CA MET A 1 28.35 1.68 -63.82
C MET A 1 27.64 0.70 -62.91
N SER A 2 27.80 0.88 -61.60
CA SER A 2 27.30 -0.07 -60.60
C SER A 2 26.44 0.74 -59.64
N PHE A 3 25.12 0.57 -59.72
CA PHE A 3 24.17 1.26 -58.85
C PHE A 3 23.99 0.45 -57.56
N THR A 4 24.44 1.01 -56.44
CA THR A 4 24.10 0.59 -55.09
C THR A 4 22.76 1.22 -54.70
N ILE A 5 21.76 0.39 -54.43
CA ILE A 5 20.49 0.81 -53.83
C ILE A 5 20.60 0.52 -52.33
N SER A 6 20.74 1.57 -51.53
CA SER A 6 20.56 1.53 -50.08
C SER A 6 19.18 2.10 -49.77
N GLN A 7 18.26 1.24 -49.33
CA GLN A 7 16.97 1.67 -48.79
C GLN A 7 17.09 1.74 -47.26
N SER A 8 17.09 2.95 -46.72
CA SER A 8 16.94 3.21 -45.29
C SER A 8 15.46 3.17 -44.91
N LEU A 9 15.09 2.31 -43.97
CA LEU A 9 13.77 2.28 -43.35
C LEU A 9 13.56 3.50 -42.43
N PRO A 10 12.38 4.15 -42.45
CA PRO A 10 12.08 5.25 -41.55
C PRO A 10 11.72 4.73 -40.16
N THR A 11 12.54 5.06 -39.16
CA THR A 11 12.23 4.85 -37.74
C THR A 11 11.13 5.82 -37.32
N LYS A 12 9.92 5.32 -37.08
CA LYS A 12 8.84 6.06 -36.39
C LYS A 12 9.29 6.34 -34.94
N LYS A 13 9.64 7.59 -34.64
CA LYS A 13 9.74 8.07 -33.26
C LYS A 13 8.36 8.00 -32.62
N ARG A 14 8.19 7.12 -31.63
CA ARG A 14 7.06 7.18 -30.69
C ARG A 14 7.25 8.42 -29.83
N VAL A 15 6.39 9.41 -30.02
CA VAL A 15 6.24 10.52 -29.08
C VAL A 15 5.44 9.97 -27.91
N LEU A 16 6.10 9.74 -26.78
CA LEU A 16 5.44 9.39 -25.52
C LEU A 16 4.92 10.69 -24.90
N ASN A 17 3.60 10.74 -24.62
CA ASN A 17 2.98 11.81 -23.86
C ASN A 17 3.43 11.67 -22.38
N ILE A 18 4.36 12.53 -21.98
CA ILE A 18 4.82 12.70 -20.60
C ILE A 18 3.79 13.56 -19.85
N PRO A 19 3.46 13.29 -18.58
CA PRO A 19 2.61 14.18 -17.79
C PRO A 19 3.32 15.53 -17.56
N SER A 20 2.81 16.60 -18.16
CA SER A 20 3.21 17.97 -17.83
C SER A 20 2.53 18.43 -16.54
N LEU A 21 3.17 19.37 -15.83
CA LEU A 21 2.60 20.08 -14.67
C LEU A 21 1.23 20.74 -14.98
N ASP A 22 0.93 20.96 -16.26
CA ASP A 22 -0.34 21.56 -16.71
C ASP A 22 -1.57 20.68 -16.43
N ARG A 23 -1.42 19.37 -16.20
CA ARG A 23 -2.56 18.48 -15.88
C ARG A 23 -3.07 18.60 -14.44
N ILE A 24 -2.43 19.42 -13.61
CA ILE A 24 -2.91 19.76 -12.26
C ILE A 24 -3.58 21.16 -12.26
N SER A 25 -3.56 21.87 -13.39
CA SER A 25 -4.27 23.15 -13.57
C SER A 25 -5.71 22.90 -14.03
N LEU A 26 -6.67 22.98 -13.10
CA LEU A 26 -8.06 23.29 -13.44
C LEU A 26 -8.08 24.70 -14.06
N ASN A 27 -8.07 24.78 -15.38
CA ASN A 27 -8.31 26.03 -16.08
C ASN A 27 -9.75 26.48 -15.77
N GLY A 28 -9.86 27.61 -15.06
CA GLY A 28 -11.09 28.36 -14.91
C GLY A 28 -11.44 29.07 -16.22
N GLU A 29 -12.61 28.76 -16.74
CA GLU A 29 -13.46 29.77 -17.36
C GLU A 29 -14.47 30.20 -16.28
N GLU A 30 -14.56 31.51 -16.09
CA GLU A 30 -15.45 32.16 -15.13
C GLU A 30 -16.92 31.94 -15.54
N GLU A 31 -17.56 30.91 -14.97
CA GLU A 31 -19.02 30.88 -14.87
C GLU A 31 -19.43 30.97 -13.39
N ASN A 32 -20.25 31.98 -13.11
CA ASN A 32 -20.84 32.23 -11.80
C ASN A 32 -21.68 31.03 -11.34
N TYR A 33 -21.09 30.14 -10.56
CA TYR A 33 -21.86 29.18 -9.78
C TYR A 33 -22.35 29.84 -8.49
N GLN A 34 -23.65 30.10 -8.44
CA GLN A 34 -24.35 30.31 -7.18
C GLN A 34 -24.20 29.05 -6.33
N PHE A 35 -23.71 29.22 -5.11
CA PHE A 35 -23.69 28.17 -4.10
C PHE A 35 -25.12 27.72 -3.81
N ASN A 36 -25.48 26.51 -4.24
CA ASN A 36 -26.61 25.79 -3.66
C ASN A 36 -26.11 25.06 -2.42
N ASN A 37 -26.54 25.55 -1.26
CA ASN A 37 -26.42 24.90 0.04
C ASN A 37 -27.30 23.65 0.08
N ILE A 38 -26.78 22.48 -0.29
CA ILE A 38 -27.38 21.18 0.06
C ILE A 38 -26.25 20.17 0.33
N GLY A 39 -26.22 19.63 1.56
CA GLY A 39 -25.68 18.29 1.86
C GLY A 39 -24.16 18.14 2.00
N SER A 40 -23.52 18.85 2.94
CA SER A 40 -22.19 18.45 3.43
C SER A 40 -22.32 17.24 4.37
N ILE A 41 -21.89 16.07 3.91
CA ILE A 41 -21.68 14.86 4.72
C ILE A 41 -20.46 15.13 5.64
N PRO A 42 -20.56 14.93 6.97
CA PRO A 42 -19.40 15.01 7.85
C PRO A 42 -18.51 13.78 7.63
N ILE A 43 -17.29 13.99 7.16
CA ILE A 43 -16.24 12.97 7.17
C ILE A 43 -15.61 13.02 8.57
N TYR A 44 -15.83 11.97 9.36
CA TYR A 44 -15.13 11.78 10.62
C TYR A 44 -13.64 11.53 10.36
N ALA A 45 -12.80 12.39 10.93
CA ALA A 45 -11.36 12.18 11.00
C ALA A 45 -11.08 11.02 11.95
N SER A 46 -10.68 9.86 11.42
CA SER A 46 -10.03 8.80 12.19
C SER A 46 -9.09 8.02 11.27
N SER A 47 -7.96 7.58 11.84
CA SER A 47 -6.74 7.02 11.22
C SER A 47 -5.69 8.06 10.77
N GLN A 48 -5.10 8.73 11.77
CA GLN A 48 -3.74 9.26 11.64
C GLN A 48 -2.77 8.09 11.52
N VAL A 49 -2.11 7.97 10.36
CA VAL A 49 -0.90 7.16 10.17
C VAL A 49 0.27 8.05 10.58
N GLN A 50 0.97 7.73 11.66
CA GLN A 50 2.20 8.43 12.03
C GLN A 50 3.36 7.98 11.13
N PRO A 51 4.21 8.90 10.64
CA PRO A 51 5.48 8.54 9.99
C PRO A 51 6.57 8.26 11.04
N GLN A 52 7.37 7.24 10.75
CA GLN A 52 8.52 6.78 11.53
C GLN A 52 9.48 7.94 11.88
N GLN A 53 9.77 8.09 13.17
CA GLN A 53 10.80 9.02 13.66
C GLN A 53 12.16 8.33 13.69
N GLN A 54 13.15 8.99 13.09
CA GLN A 54 14.54 8.58 13.09
C GLN A 54 15.15 8.70 14.49
N ILE A 55 15.81 7.63 14.91
CA ILE A 55 16.51 7.46 16.19
C ILE A 55 17.71 8.41 16.27
N LYS A 56 17.80 9.19 17.35
CA LYS A 56 19.02 9.88 17.78
C LYS A 56 19.91 8.88 18.52
N ILE A 57 21.10 8.62 17.98
CA ILE A 57 22.12 7.82 18.68
C ILE A 57 22.96 8.75 19.54
N GLY A 58 22.85 8.58 20.86
CA GLY A 58 23.73 9.13 21.87
C GLY A 58 25.02 8.33 21.96
N THR A 59 26.12 9.05 22.05
CA THR A 59 27.50 8.59 22.23
C THR A 59 27.70 8.06 23.64
N GLU A 60 28.21 6.83 23.82
CA GLU A 60 29.12 6.53 24.94
C GLU A 60 29.97 5.26 24.69
N GLU A 61 31.24 5.45 25.06
CA GLU A 61 32.45 4.63 25.11
C GLU A 61 32.37 3.09 25.04
N SER A 62 33.11 2.51 24.10
CA SER A 62 33.78 1.20 24.30
C SER A 62 35.08 1.09 23.50
N GLN A 63 36.05 0.44 24.12
CA GLN A 63 37.49 0.53 23.87
C GLN A 63 37.96 -0.28 22.66
N LYS A 64 39.03 0.25 22.04
CA LYS A 64 39.78 -0.24 20.88
C LYS A 64 40.55 -1.53 21.15
N GLU A 65 40.57 -2.44 20.18
CA GLU A 65 41.79 -3.12 19.75
C GLU A 65 41.89 -3.10 18.22
N ASP A 66 43.12 -2.92 17.75
CA ASP A 66 43.53 -2.39 16.46
C ASP A 66 43.33 -3.34 15.26
N ASP A 67 42.89 -2.79 14.13
CA ASP A 67 43.52 -3.07 12.84
C ASP A 67 43.45 -1.85 11.92
N LEU A 68 44.64 -1.39 11.52
CA LEU A 68 44.91 -0.19 10.72
C LEU A 68 44.42 -0.38 9.27
N ILE A 69 43.31 0.29 8.93
CA ILE A 69 43.01 0.69 7.56
C ILE A 69 42.95 2.21 7.56
N GLU A 70 43.81 2.83 6.76
CA GLU A 70 44.01 4.28 6.68
C GLU A 70 42.71 5.04 6.42
N ASP A 71 42.51 6.05 7.25
CA ASP A 71 41.43 7.04 7.28
C ASP A 71 41.07 7.61 5.89
N ASP A 72 39.83 7.39 5.47
CA ASP A 72 39.07 8.41 4.75
C ASP A 72 37.88 8.74 5.67
N SER A 73 38.13 9.64 6.62
CA SER A 73 37.18 10.11 7.62
C SER A 73 35.99 10.77 6.93
N SER A 74 35.07 9.94 6.47
CA SER A 74 33.81 10.34 5.88
C SER A 74 32.93 10.76 7.03
N GLU A 75 32.99 12.05 7.38
CA GLU A 75 32.02 12.66 8.28
C GLU A 75 30.62 12.18 7.87
N GLU A 76 29.95 11.47 8.77
CA GLU A 76 28.62 10.93 8.55
C GLU A 76 27.68 12.11 8.31
N TYR A 77 27.31 12.30 7.04
CA TYR A 77 26.42 13.36 6.64
C TYR A 77 24.98 12.85 6.78
N GLU A 78 24.18 13.47 7.63
CA GLU A 78 22.75 13.17 7.77
C GLU A 78 21.91 13.98 6.77
N LEU A 79 20.86 13.37 6.24
CA LEU A 79 19.91 14.02 5.32
C LEU A 79 18.95 14.92 6.12
N VAL A 80 19.17 16.22 6.10
CA VAL A 80 18.39 17.21 6.87
C VAL A 80 17.19 17.73 6.06
N HIS A 81 17.36 17.88 4.75
CA HIS A 81 16.40 18.55 3.87
C HIS A 81 15.51 17.60 3.05
N TYR A 82 15.80 16.30 3.10
CA TYR A 82 15.03 15.28 2.40
C TYR A 82 13.69 15.01 3.09
N LEU A 83 12.61 14.92 2.31
CA LEU A 83 11.30 14.50 2.76
C LEU A 83 10.77 13.32 1.95
N GLU A 84 9.98 12.47 2.60
CA GLU A 84 9.22 11.43 1.93
C GLU A 84 8.08 12.01 1.08
N SER A 85 7.69 11.28 0.04
CA SER A 85 6.65 11.69 -0.91
C SER A 85 5.33 12.08 -0.23
N LYS A 86 4.89 11.33 0.78
CA LYS A 86 3.65 11.60 1.52
C LYS A 86 3.75 12.90 2.32
N SER A 87 4.80 13.06 3.12
CA SER A 87 5.05 14.26 3.93
C SER A 87 5.26 15.50 3.07
N PHE A 88 5.89 15.37 1.90
CA PHE A 88 6.04 16.47 0.95
C PHE A 88 4.71 16.89 0.32
N ALA A 89 3.82 15.95 0.01
CA ALA A 89 2.49 16.24 -0.52
C ALA A 89 1.60 16.95 0.50
N GLU A 90 1.62 16.50 1.76
CA GLU A 90 0.89 17.15 2.87
C GLU A 90 1.39 18.56 3.13
N TYR A 91 2.71 18.74 3.12
CA TYR A 91 3.34 20.06 3.22
C TYR A 91 2.89 21.04 2.13
N ASN A 92 2.44 20.54 0.97
CA ASN A 92 1.92 21.38 -0.12
C ASN A 92 0.43 21.69 -0.01
N LYS A 93 -0.36 20.87 0.70
CA LYS A 93 -1.83 21.07 0.80
C LYS A 93 -2.20 22.35 1.56
N GLU A 94 -1.37 22.79 2.49
CA GLU A 94 -1.65 24.00 3.26
C GLU A 94 -1.24 25.28 2.52
N THR A 95 -0.46 25.16 1.45
CA THR A 95 0.21 26.29 0.76
C THR A 95 0.06 26.23 -0.76
N TYR A 96 -1.17 26.02 -1.24
CA TYR A 96 -1.52 26.06 -2.68
C TYR A 96 -1.22 27.40 -3.39
N LYS A 97 -0.68 28.40 -2.71
CA LYS A 97 -0.27 29.69 -3.27
C LYS A 97 1.25 29.88 -3.43
N GLU A 98 2.08 28.90 -3.10
CA GLU A 98 3.52 29.13 -3.01
C GLU A 98 4.25 28.87 -4.33
N LEU A 99 4.73 29.97 -4.91
CA LEU A 99 5.41 30.13 -6.18
C LEU A 99 6.85 29.55 -6.22
N SER A 100 7.14 28.45 -5.52
CA SER A 100 8.53 28.02 -5.25
C SER A 100 8.86 26.54 -5.47
N ILE A 101 7.98 25.76 -6.10
CA ILE A 101 8.24 24.35 -6.44
C ILE A 101 8.87 24.23 -7.83
N ILE A 102 9.96 23.47 -7.91
CA ILE A 102 10.75 23.26 -9.12
C ILE A 102 10.93 21.76 -9.33
N SER A 103 10.79 21.29 -10.57
CA SER A 103 11.16 19.93 -10.95
C SER A 103 12.52 19.95 -11.66
N ILE A 104 13.47 19.17 -11.18
CA ILE A 104 14.80 19.02 -11.76
C ILE A 104 14.97 17.58 -12.25
N LYS A 105 15.26 17.41 -13.53
CA LYS A 105 15.47 16.13 -14.20
C LYS A 105 16.93 16.02 -14.64
N GLY A 106 17.45 14.79 -14.69
CA GLY A 106 18.78 14.52 -15.27
C GLY A 106 19.79 13.89 -14.31
N PHE A 107 19.45 13.68 -13.04
CA PHE A 107 20.32 12.99 -12.10
C PHE A 107 20.24 11.48 -12.29
N LYS A 108 21.29 10.86 -12.83
CA LYS A 108 21.40 9.40 -12.97
C LYS A 108 22.42 8.86 -11.96
N ASN A 109 22.08 7.76 -11.28
CA ASN A 109 22.97 7.02 -10.38
C ASN A 109 23.54 7.85 -9.20
N LEU A 110 22.86 8.92 -8.77
CA LEU A 110 23.28 9.66 -7.58
C LEU A 110 22.51 9.19 -6.34
N ASN A 111 23.25 9.00 -5.25
CA ASN A 111 22.68 8.73 -3.95
C ASN A 111 22.01 10.00 -3.41
N ASN A 112 21.00 9.83 -2.55
CA ASN A 112 20.26 10.97 -1.99
C ASN A 112 21.19 11.92 -1.22
N LEU A 113 22.23 11.35 -0.58
CA LEU A 113 23.31 12.09 0.08
C LEU A 113 24.03 13.07 -0.85
N GLN A 114 24.43 12.59 -2.02
CA GLN A 114 25.18 13.38 -3.00
C GLN A 114 24.29 14.47 -3.61
N ILE A 115 23.01 14.18 -3.77
CA ILE A 115 22.02 15.13 -4.26
C ILE A 115 21.83 16.25 -3.24
N GLU A 116 21.67 15.94 -1.96
CA GLU A 116 21.51 16.95 -0.92
C GLU A 116 22.75 17.83 -0.78
N GLN A 117 23.94 17.23 -0.76
CA GLN A 117 25.20 17.98 -0.75
C GLN A 117 25.33 18.92 -1.96
N LEU A 118 24.90 18.48 -3.16
CA LEU A 118 24.88 19.32 -4.35
C LEU A 118 23.89 20.48 -4.21
N LEU A 119 22.69 20.21 -3.66
CA LEU A 119 21.69 21.24 -3.43
C LEU A 119 22.13 22.25 -2.36
N ASN A 120 22.82 21.83 -1.31
CA ASN A 120 23.36 22.73 -0.27
C ASN A 120 24.42 23.72 -0.77
N LEU A 121 25.12 23.38 -1.86
CA LEU A 121 26.04 24.33 -2.51
C LEU A 121 25.28 25.46 -3.21
N LEU A 122 24.05 25.19 -3.65
CA LEU A 122 23.25 26.09 -4.48
C LEU A 122 22.21 26.87 -3.67
N LEU A 123 21.61 26.20 -2.69
CA LEU A 123 20.44 26.59 -1.91
C LEU A 123 20.77 26.56 -0.42
N LYS A 124 20.15 27.44 0.35
CA LYS A 124 20.31 27.49 1.81
C LYS A 124 19.13 26.84 2.54
N ASP A 125 17.93 27.30 2.22
CA ASP A 125 16.70 26.89 2.89
C ASP A 125 15.79 26.22 1.86
N TYR A 126 15.72 24.89 1.90
CA TYR A 126 14.90 24.13 0.96
C TYR A 126 14.45 22.81 1.58
N LYS A 127 13.45 22.21 0.95
CA LYS A 127 13.02 20.83 1.17
C LYS A 127 12.92 20.15 -0.18
N TRP A 128 13.28 18.88 -0.24
CA TRP A 128 13.28 18.16 -1.52
C TRP A 128 12.83 16.72 -1.36
N PHE A 129 12.28 16.16 -2.45
CA PHE A 129 12.03 14.73 -2.58
C PHE A 129 12.45 14.24 -3.96
N SER A 130 12.69 12.94 -4.09
CA SER A 130 13.02 12.31 -5.37
C SER A 130 11.99 11.26 -5.77
N LEU A 131 11.67 11.20 -7.05
CA LEU A 131 10.92 10.13 -7.67
C LEU A 131 11.82 9.40 -8.68
N ALA A 132 11.80 8.07 -8.67
CA ALA A 132 12.48 7.28 -9.69
C ALA A 132 11.69 7.34 -11.01
N ASP A 133 12.35 7.73 -12.10
CA ASP A 133 11.82 7.68 -13.46
C ASP A 133 12.13 6.32 -14.12
N ILE A 134 11.47 6.05 -15.24
CA ILE A 134 11.54 4.78 -15.99
C ILE A 134 12.96 4.48 -16.50
N ASP A 135 13.79 5.51 -16.70
CA ASP A 135 15.14 5.41 -17.27
C ASP A 135 16.28 5.44 -16.22
N ASP A 136 16.01 5.01 -14.98
CA ASP A 136 16.89 5.13 -13.80
C ASP A 136 17.32 6.57 -13.49
N ALA A 137 16.64 7.56 -14.07
CA ALA A 137 16.85 8.96 -13.75
C ALA A 137 15.99 9.32 -12.55
N LYS A 138 16.54 10.04 -11.58
CA LYS A 138 15.74 10.61 -10.50
C LYS A 138 15.18 11.96 -10.95
N ILE A 139 13.87 12.13 -10.83
CA ILE A 139 13.20 13.42 -10.92
C ILE A 139 13.20 13.98 -9.50
N LEU A 140 13.82 15.13 -9.32
CA LEU A 140 13.83 15.85 -8.05
C LEU A 140 12.74 16.90 -8.06
N PHE A 141 12.08 17.06 -6.93
CA PHE A 141 11.17 18.16 -6.68
C PHE A 141 11.71 18.93 -5.49
N VAL A 142 12.01 20.21 -5.71
CA VAL A 142 12.63 21.07 -4.71
C VAL A 142 11.67 22.21 -4.42
N LYS A 143 11.34 22.40 -3.14
CA LYS A 143 10.60 23.54 -2.62
C LYS A 143 11.57 24.44 -1.87
N ILE A 144 11.74 25.66 -2.35
CA ILE A 144 12.60 26.65 -1.69
C ILE A 144 11.81 27.32 -0.57
N LEU A 145 12.42 27.37 0.62
CA LEU A 145 11.90 28.03 1.81
C LEU A 145 12.70 29.30 2.05
N GLY A 146 12.09 30.36 2.59
CA GLY A 146 12.81 31.58 2.98
C GLY A 146 12.68 32.76 2.00
N ASP A 147 13.27 33.88 2.38
CA ASP A 147 13.05 35.17 1.71
C ASP A 147 13.83 35.33 0.39
N ASP A 148 14.86 34.50 0.17
CA ASP A 148 15.77 34.58 -0.97
C ASP A 148 15.39 33.64 -2.14
N VAL A 149 14.08 33.43 -2.32
CA VAL A 149 13.52 32.51 -3.33
C VAL A 149 13.92 32.91 -4.74
N VAL A 150 13.90 34.20 -5.07
CA VAL A 150 14.18 34.69 -6.43
C VAL A 150 15.64 34.43 -6.84
N ASN A 151 16.60 34.68 -5.95
CA ASN A 151 18.02 34.42 -6.24
C ASN A 151 18.29 32.93 -6.38
N SER A 152 17.69 32.12 -5.50
CA SER A 152 17.79 30.67 -5.53
C SER A 152 17.22 30.08 -6.83
N LEU A 153 16.05 30.57 -7.26
CA LEU A 153 15.43 30.22 -8.54
C LEU A 153 16.30 30.58 -9.74
N LYS A 154 16.90 31.77 -9.75
CA LYS A 154 17.80 32.20 -10.84
C LYS A 154 19.09 31.38 -10.90
N LYS A 155 19.66 31.02 -9.75
CA LYS A 155 20.82 30.11 -9.69
C LYS A 155 20.48 28.76 -10.31
N LEU A 156 19.32 28.19 -9.94
CA LEU A 156 18.84 26.94 -10.53
C LEU A 156 18.58 27.09 -12.02
N GLN A 157 17.92 28.16 -12.47
CA GLN A 157 17.70 28.41 -13.90
C GLN A 157 19.01 28.45 -14.70
N GLY A 158 20.08 28.99 -14.11
CA GLY A 158 21.42 28.98 -14.71
C GLY A 158 22.04 27.59 -14.90
N LEU A 159 21.52 26.55 -14.23
CA LEU A 159 21.94 25.16 -14.40
C LEU A 159 21.23 24.44 -15.55
N GLN A 160 20.24 25.07 -16.18
CA GLN A 160 19.52 24.47 -17.30
C GLN A 160 20.50 24.18 -18.45
N GLY A 161 20.56 22.92 -18.88
CA GLY A 161 21.50 22.44 -19.90
C GLY A 161 22.90 22.08 -19.40
N PHE A 162 23.17 22.18 -18.08
CA PHE A 162 24.43 21.72 -17.50
C PHE A 162 24.52 20.18 -17.58
N LYS A 163 25.70 19.64 -17.91
CA LYS A 163 25.91 18.18 -18.07
C LYS A 163 26.48 17.55 -16.80
N ILE A 164 25.73 16.64 -16.19
CA ILE A 164 26.19 15.77 -15.10
C ILE A 164 26.20 14.34 -15.63
N LEU A 165 27.36 13.66 -15.59
CA LEU A 165 27.51 12.26 -16.01
C LEU A 165 26.84 11.95 -17.37
N ASP A 166 27.11 12.80 -18.35
CA ASP A 166 26.63 12.71 -19.74
C ASP A 166 25.13 12.99 -19.98
N LYS A 167 24.34 13.29 -18.94
CA LYS A 167 22.96 13.80 -19.09
C LYS A 167 22.87 15.31 -18.83
N GLU A 168 22.11 16.00 -19.68
CA GLU A 168 21.79 17.42 -19.48
C GLU A 168 20.69 17.56 -18.43
N ILE A 169 20.88 18.49 -17.48
CA ILE A 169 19.87 18.83 -16.48
C ILE A 169 18.77 19.63 -17.16
N SER A 170 17.53 19.18 -17.02
CA SER A 170 16.33 19.93 -17.41
C SER A 170 15.61 20.40 -16.17
N ILE A 171 15.25 21.69 -16.13
CA ILE A 171 14.58 22.31 -14.99
C ILE A 171 13.24 22.84 -15.48
N ASP A 172 12.17 22.33 -14.89
CA ASP A 172 10.80 22.72 -15.17
C ASP A 172 10.26 23.52 -13.98
N PHE A 173 9.87 24.77 -14.23
CA PHE A 173 9.28 25.66 -13.23
C PHE A 173 7.77 25.63 -13.29
N ALA A 174 7.09 25.77 -12.15
CA ALA A 174 5.66 26.00 -12.12
C ALA A 174 5.30 27.33 -12.83
N PRO A 175 4.12 27.42 -13.48
CA PRO A 175 3.74 28.59 -14.30
C PRO A 175 3.79 29.91 -13.51
N GLY A 176 3.31 29.92 -12.26
CA GLY A 176 3.39 31.12 -11.42
C GLY A 176 4.83 31.52 -11.05
N THR A 177 5.74 30.55 -10.89
CA THR A 177 7.17 30.83 -10.62
C THR A 177 7.85 31.51 -11.80
N LEU A 178 7.45 31.17 -13.02
CA LEU A 178 7.95 31.82 -14.24
C LEU A 178 7.55 33.30 -14.32
N GLU A 179 6.34 33.64 -13.85
CA GLU A 179 5.89 35.03 -13.79
C GLU A 179 6.70 35.86 -12.80
N LEU A 180 7.05 35.28 -11.65
CA LEU A 180 7.95 35.91 -10.70
C LEU A 180 9.33 36.16 -11.32
N LEU A 181 9.92 35.17 -12.00
CA LEU A 181 11.25 35.28 -12.59
C LEU A 181 11.35 36.43 -13.62
N LYS A 182 10.32 36.60 -14.45
CA LYS A 182 10.26 37.68 -15.45
C LYS A 182 10.30 39.08 -14.84
N ASN A 183 9.83 39.25 -13.61
CA ASN A 183 9.82 40.56 -12.95
C ASN A 183 11.20 40.99 -12.43
N TYR A 184 12.18 40.09 -12.41
CA TYR A 184 13.46 40.28 -11.73
C TYR A 184 14.67 40.09 -12.64
N ASP A 185 14.57 40.34 -13.95
CA ASP A 185 15.63 40.08 -14.95
C ASP A 185 17.01 40.64 -14.58
N ASP A 186 17.09 41.73 -13.80
CA ASP A 186 18.35 42.40 -13.43
C ASP A 186 19.22 41.67 -12.39
N LEU A 187 18.69 40.66 -11.67
CA LEU A 187 19.51 39.93 -10.70
C LEU A 187 20.52 38.99 -11.37
N PRO A 188 21.77 38.91 -10.86
CA PRO A 188 22.83 38.14 -11.49
C PRO A 188 22.48 36.65 -11.58
N SER A 189 22.66 36.08 -12.76
CA SER A 189 22.63 34.63 -12.97
C SER A 189 23.79 33.95 -12.25
N ILE A 190 23.74 32.61 -12.20
CA ILE A 190 24.76 31.76 -11.58
C ILE A 190 26.18 32.26 -11.90
N THR A 191 27.01 32.44 -10.86
CA THR A 191 28.37 32.94 -11.09
C THR A 191 29.26 31.80 -11.60
N SER A 192 30.29 32.13 -12.39
CA SER A 192 31.27 31.14 -12.84
C SER A 192 31.96 30.41 -11.67
N LYS A 193 32.02 31.06 -10.50
CA LYS A 193 32.54 30.47 -9.27
C LYS A 193 31.66 29.30 -8.78
N ASP A 194 30.34 29.46 -8.82
CA ASP A 194 29.39 28.43 -8.40
C ASP A 194 29.47 27.21 -9.34
N ILE A 195 29.59 27.46 -10.66
CA ILE A 195 29.75 26.40 -11.66
C ILE A 195 31.05 25.62 -11.42
N ASN A 196 32.15 26.32 -11.13
CA ASN A 196 33.44 25.67 -10.84
C ASN A 196 33.36 24.82 -9.56
N GLN A 197 32.75 25.34 -8.49
CA GLN A 197 32.54 24.58 -7.25
C GLN A 197 31.69 23.32 -7.48
N LEU A 198 30.61 23.44 -8.27
CA LEU A 198 29.77 22.30 -8.64
C LEU A 198 30.57 21.27 -9.45
N THR A 199 31.38 21.73 -10.40
CA THR A 199 32.22 20.87 -11.24
C THR A 199 33.28 20.14 -10.41
N ASP A 200 33.92 20.84 -9.47
CA ASP A 200 34.91 20.27 -8.55
C ASP A 200 34.28 19.25 -7.59
N PHE A 201 33.07 19.53 -7.09
CA PHE A 201 32.31 18.58 -6.27
C PHE A 201 31.96 17.31 -7.06
N ILE A 202 31.46 17.45 -8.29
CA ILE A 202 31.14 16.31 -9.16
C ILE A 202 32.42 15.50 -9.46
N ASN A 203 33.53 16.15 -9.75
CA ASN A 203 34.78 15.46 -10.06
C ASN A 203 35.38 14.75 -8.83
N SER A 204 35.23 15.31 -7.63
CA SER A 204 35.82 14.74 -6.40
C SER A 204 34.98 13.62 -5.77
N LYS A 205 33.65 13.75 -5.74
CA LYS A 205 32.76 12.80 -5.03
C LYS A 205 32.03 11.82 -5.95
N ILE A 206 31.85 12.15 -7.24
CA ILE A 206 31.05 11.34 -8.18
C ILE A 206 31.96 10.60 -9.18
N LYS A 207 33.06 11.22 -9.63
CA LYS A 207 33.99 10.59 -10.58
C LYS A 207 35.10 9.76 -9.94
N THR A 208 35.26 9.78 -8.62
CA THR A 208 35.95 8.67 -7.95
C THR A 208 35.23 7.41 -8.39
N PRO A 209 35.87 6.53 -9.17
CA PRO A 209 35.19 5.38 -9.72
C PRO A 209 34.67 4.63 -8.51
N LEU A 210 33.34 4.60 -8.36
CA LEU A 210 32.67 3.55 -7.61
C LEU A 210 33.36 2.30 -8.12
N LYS A 211 34.24 1.70 -7.30
CA LYS A 211 34.76 0.36 -7.54
C LYS A 211 33.51 -0.38 -7.93
N LYS A 212 33.43 -0.81 -9.19
CA LYS A 212 32.30 -1.57 -9.70
C LYS A 212 32.03 -2.59 -8.61
N GLN A 213 30.94 -2.41 -7.87
CA GLN A 213 30.37 -3.48 -7.10
C GLN A 213 29.87 -4.40 -8.19
N SER A 214 30.79 -5.21 -8.72
CA SER A 214 30.44 -6.41 -9.45
C SER A 214 29.48 -7.11 -8.51
N SER A 215 28.22 -7.19 -8.91
CA SER A 215 27.21 -8.08 -8.31
C SER A 215 27.57 -9.56 -8.51
N GLU A 216 28.84 -9.84 -8.76
CA GLU A 216 29.49 -11.13 -8.72
C GLU A 216 30.00 -11.21 -7.28
N MET A 217 29.25 -11.92 -6.44
CA MET A 217 29.60 -12.25 -5.06
C MET A 217 30.99 -12.87 -5.06
N ASP A 218 32.05 -12.08 -5.01
CA ASP A 218 33.40 -12.61 -4.98
C ASP A 218 33.65 -13.15 -3.57
N TYR A 219 33.35 -14.45 -3.39
CA TYR A 219 33.71 -15.17 -2.18
C TYR A 219 35.24 -15.12 -2.01
N ILE A 220 35.69 -14.43 -0.96
CA ILE A 220 37.10 -14.32 -0.57
C ILE A 220 37.42 -15.52 0.31
N ILE A 221 38.43 -16.31 -0.08
CA ILE A 221 38.90 -17.47 0.68
C ILE A 221 39.97 -17.01 1.66
N ASP A 222 39.81 -17.36 2.94
CA ASP A 222 40.82 -17.06 3.96
C ASP A 222 42.12 -17.84 3.70
N GLU A 223 43.18 -17.12 3.36
CA GLU A 223 44.48 -17.71 3.04
C GLU A 223 45.14 -18.42 4.24
N HIS A 224 44.64 -18.14 5.44
CA HIS A 224 45.06 -18.79 6.68
C HIS A 224 44.62 -20.26 6.76
N GLU A 225 43.48 -20.60 6.16
CA GLU A 225 42.95 -21.97 6.12
C GLU A 225 43.72 -22.87 5.14
N LEU A 226 44.44 -22.26 4.20
CA LEU A 226 45.19 -22.96 3.15
C LEU A 226 46.67 -23.22 3.53
N LYS A 227 47.07 -22.94 4.78
CA LYS A 227 48.44 -23.20 5.25
C LYS A 227 48.71 -24.70 5.38
N GLY A 228 49.66 -25.22 4.59
CA GLY A 228 50.08 -26.62 4.61
C GLY A 228 49.82 -27.38 3.30
N ILE A 229 49.22 -26.74 2.31
CA ILE A 229 48.93 -27.31 1.00
C ILE A 229 50.09 -27.00 0.03
N PRO A 230 50.54 -27.95 -0.80
CA PRO A 230 51.57 -27.70 -1.80
C PRO A 230 51.21 -26.53 -2.74
N GLU A 231 52.18 -25.66 -3.03
CA GLU A 231 51.98 -24.45 -3.86
C GLU A 231 51.43 -24.77 -5.26
N ASP A 232 51.77 -25.93 -5.82
CA ASP A 232 51.30 -26.38 -7.14
C ASP A 232 49.78 -26.66 -7.19
N LEU A 233 49.16 -27.02 -6.05
CA LEU A 233 47.74 -27.37 -5.96
C LEU A 233 46.86 -26.21 -5.46
N LEU A 234 47.48 -25.19 -4.87
CA LEU A 234 46.81 -24.08 -4.22
C LEU A 234 45.92 -23.24 -5.18
N PRO A 235 46.32 -22.96 -6.43
CA PRO A 235 45.46 -22.23 -7.37
C PRO A 235 44.21 -23.02 -7.78
N GLN A 236 44.33 -24.33 -7.98
CA GLN A 236 43.20 -25.18 -8.36
C GLN A 236 42.22 -25.31 -7.19
N LEU A 237 42.73 -25.53 -5.98
CA LEU A 237 41.90 -25.63 -4.79
C LEU A 237 41.16 -24.32 -4.48
N LYS A 238 41.82 -23.16 -4.65
CA LYS A 238 41.15 -21.85 -4.53
C LYS A 238 39.99 -21.71 -5.53
N ARG A 239 40.14 -22.21 -6.76
CA ARG A 239 39.06 -22.21 -7.76
C ARG A 239 37.91 -23.13 -7.32
N ASP A 240 38.23 -24.36 -6.92
CA ASP A 240 37.22 -25.37 -6.56
C ASP A 240 36.44 -24.96 -5.29
N ILE A 241 37.11 -24.39 -4.28
CA ILE A 241 36.46 -23.86 -3.08
C ILE A 241 35.52 -22.70 -3.44
N LYS A 242 35.97 -21.78 -4.30
CA LYS A 242 35.15 -20.64 -4.73
C LYS A 242 33.91 -21.12 -5.49
N GLU A 243 34.07 -22.05 -6.43
CA GLU A 243 32.97 -22.63 -7.22
C GLU A 243 31.99 -23.39 -6.32
N PHE A 244 32.48 -24.21 -5.40
CA PHE A 244 31.64 -24.94 -4.45
C PHE A 244 30.82 -23.99 -3.57
N ARG A 245 31.46 -22.98 -2.99
CA ARG A 245 30.78 -22.01 -2.10
C ARG A 245 29.76 -21.18 -2.86
N LEU A 246 30.08 -20.76 -4.08
CA LEU A 246 29.13 -20.05 -4.94
C LEU A 246 27.91 -20.93 -5.27
N ASN A 247 28.12 -22.19 -5.63
CA ASN A 247 27.03 -23.13 -5.91
C ASN A 247 26.16 -23.38 -4.66
N VAL A 248 26.78 -23.54 -3.48
CA VAL A 248 26.03 -23.66 -2.21
C VAL A 248 25.20 -22.41 -1.93
N ILE A 249 25.76 -21.21 -2.11
CA ILE A 249 25.04 -19.94 -1.96
C ILE A 249 23.88 -19.84 -2.96
N GLU A 250 24.08 -20.28 -4.21
CA GLU A 250 23.05 -20.27 -5.24
C GLU A 250 21.91 -21.26 -4.91
N ILE A 251 22.25 -22.47 -4.45
CA ILE A 251 21.27 -23.47 -3.99
C ILE A 251 20.49 -22.93 -2.79
N GLU A 252 21.16 -22.31 -1.82
CA GLU A 252 20.50 -21.73 -0.65
C GLU A 252 19.58 -20.56 -1.03
N LYS A 253 20.04 -19.69 -1.94
CA LYS A 253 19.23 -18.60 -2.48
C LYS A 253 17.99 -19.11 -3.21
N LYS A 254 18.14 -20.15 -4.04
CA LYS A 254 17.04 -20.81 -4.75
C LYS A 254 16.07 -21.48 -3.77
N LYS A 255 16.57 -22.10 -2.70
CA LYS A 255 15.76 -22.67 -1.63
C LYS A 255 14.93 -21.59 -0.91
N LYS A 256 15.57 -20.48 -0.52
CA LYS A 256 14.89 -19.33 0.11
C LYS A 256 13.84 -18.70 -0.82
N GLU A 257 14.12 -18.60 -2.12
CA GLU A 257 13.13 -18.08 -3.08
C GLU A 257 11.95 -19.03 -3.29
N LYS A 258 12.19 -20.35 -3.30
CA LYS A 258 11.13 -21.36 -3.33
C LYS A 258 10.24 -21.26 -2.10
N GLU A 259 10.84 -21.20 -0.91
CA GLU A 259 10.12 -21.05 0.36
C GLU A 259 9.29 -19.77 0.41
N LYS A 260 9.83 -18.63 -0.05
CA LYS A 260 9.06 -17.37 -0.17
C LYS A 260 7.86 -17.51 -1.10
N ARG A 261 8.02 -18.21 -2.23
CA ARG A 261 6.94 -18.44 -3.19
C ARG A 261 5.85 -19.35 -2.60
N ASP A 262 6.23 -20.39 -1.85
CA ASP A 262 5.30 -21.30 -1.19
C ASP A 262 4.58 -20.61 -0.02
N ALA A 263 5.27 -19.76 0.75
CA ALA A 263 4.65 -18.89 1.76
C ALA A 263 3.63 -17.92 1.15
N LEU A 264 3.96 -17.30 0.01
CA LEU A 264 3.02 -16.44 -0.73
C LEU A 264 1.78 -17.21 -1.22
N LYS A 265 1.95 -18.45 -1.68
CA LYS A 265 0.82 -19.31 -2.06
C LYS A 265 -0.09 -19.62 -0.87
N ARG A 266 0.49 -19.99 0.28
CA ARG A 266 -0.27 -20.24 1.52
C ARG A 266 -1.03 -18.99 1.96
N HIS A 267 -0.37 -17.83 1.95
CA HIS A 267 -1.00 -16.55 2.27
C HIS A 267 -2.12 -16.20 1.30
N GLN A 268 -1.92 -16.43 -0.01
CA GLN A 268 -2.97 -16.23 -1.02
C GLN A 268 -4.18 -17.17 -0.81
N ALA A 269 -3.93 -18.43 -0.43
CA ALA A 269 -5.00 -19.38 -0.11
C ALA A 269 -5.80 -18.95 1.13
N GLN A 270 -5.12 -18.48 2.19
CA GLN A 270 -5.76 -17.91 3.38
C GLN A 270 -6.62 -16.68 3.03
N LEU A 271 -6.10 -15.76 2.21
CA LEU A 271 -6.88 -14.62 1.73
C LEU A 271 -8.12 -15.05 0.95
N ARG A 272 -8.01 -16.07 0.08
CA ARG A 272 -9.18 -16.60 -0.64
C ARG A 272 -10.23 -17.17 0.31
N LEU A 273 -9.82 -17.87 1.36
CA LEU A 273 -10.73 -18.39 2.39
C LEU A 273 -11.45 -17.24 3.11
N LEU A 274 -10.73 -16.19 3.50
CA LEU A 274 -11.33 -14.98 4.08
C LEU A 274 -12.31 -14.31 3.12
N TYR A 275 -11.93 -14.14 1.84
CA TYR A 275 -12.84 -13.59 0.84
C TYR A 275 -14.10 -14.45 0.63
N LYS A 276 -13.99 -15.78 0.67
CA LYS A 276 -15.14 -16.69 0.59
C LYS A 276 -16.04 -16.59 1.82
N GLN A 277 -15.46 -16.36 3.01
CA GLN A 277 -16.23 -16.10 4.22
C GLN A 277 -16.98 -14.77 4.14
N PHE A 278 -16.33 -13.70 3.66
CA PHE A 278 -16.99 -12.42 3.43
C PHE A 278 -18.04 -12.47 2.32
N SER A 279 -17.80 -13.21 1.24
CA SER A 279 -18.75 -13.32 0.11
C SER A 279 -19.99 -14.16 0.46
N LYS A 280 -19.87 -15.13 1.37
CA LYS A 280 -21.01 -15.92 1.87
C LYS A 280 -21.87 -15.16 2.89
N GLY A 281 -21.53 -13.91 3.21
CA GLY A 281 -22.23 -13.08 4.18
C GLY A 281 -23.61 -12.56 3.76
N GLU A 282 -24.01 -12.59 2.47
CA GLU A 282 -25.29 -11.95 2.06
C GLU A 282 -26.21 -12.69 1.09
N VAL A 283 -25.85 -13.83 0.49
CA VAL A 283 -26.81 -14.57 -0.38
C VAL A 283 -26.61 -16.07 -0.22
N LYS A 284 -27.62 -16.74 0.34
CA LYS A 284 -27.78 -18.19 0.18
C LYS A 284 -28.22 -18.45 -1.27
N GLN A 285 -27.26 -18.65 -2.15
CA GLN A 285 -27.48 -19.34 -3.40
C GLN A 285 -26.74 -20.68 -3.33
N ASP A 286 -27.54 -21.74 -3.25
CA ASP A 286 -27.13 -23.12 -3.43
C ASP A 286 -26.80 -23.34 -4.92
N ASP A 287 -25.61 -22.94 -5.35
CA ASP A 287 -25.03 -23.40 -6.62
C ASP A 287 -23.71 -24.11 -6.30
N GLU A 288 -23.82 -25.43 -6.27
CA GLU A 288 -22.76 -26.43 -6.21
C GLU A 288 -21.95 -26.42 -7.51
N ASP A 289 -21.06 -25.44 -7.69
CA ASP A 289 -19.92 -25.58 -8.60
C ASP A 289 -18.66 -25.78 -7.74
N ASP A 290 -18.48 -27.04 -7.32
CA ASP A 290 -17.19 -27.59 -6.89
C ASP A 290 -16.20 -27.49 -8.08
N GLU A 291 -15.50 -26.36 -8.16
CA GLU A 291 -14.20 -26.34 -8.84
C GLU A 291 -13.20 -27.08 -7.95
N ASP A 292 -13.13 -28.40 -8.14
CA ASP A 292 -12.00 -29.26 -7.82
C ASP A 292 -10.73 -28.62 -8.42
N TYR A 293 -10.03 -27.82 -7.63
CA TYR A 293 -8.64 -27.52 -7.90
C TYR A 293 -7.84 -28.69 -7.32
N ASP A 294 -7.62 -29.68 -8.19
CA ASP A 294 -6.67 -30.77 -8.01
C ASP A 294 -5.37 -30.21 -7.42
N ASP A 295 -5.17 -30.57 -6.16
CA ASP A 295 -3.91 -30.49 -5.45
C ASP A 295 -3.02 -31.59 -6.05
N ASP A 296 -2.49 -31.32 -7.25
CA ASP A 296 -1.51 -32.15 -7.95
C ASP A 296 -0.15 -32.09 -7.23
N ASP A 297 -0.15 -32.54 -5.98
CA ASP A 297 1.01 -33.17 -5.37
C ASP A 297 1.04 -34.64 -5.84
N GLU A 298 1.14 -34.85 -7.15
CA GLU A 298 1.38 -36.19 -7.69
C GLU A 298 2.83 -36.61 -7.41
N GLU A 299 2.89 -37.78 -6.79
CA GLU A 299 4.04 -38.53 -6.38
C GLU A 299 5.06 -38.73 -7.51
N ASP A 300 6.29 -38.99 -7.07
CA ASP A 300 7.49 -39.30 -7.83
C ASP A 300 7.29 -40.55 -8.73
N ASP A 301 6.58 -40.37 -9.84
CA ASP A 301 6.43 -41.37 -10.87
C ASP A 301 7.71 -41.42 -11.69
N GLY A 302 8.35 -42.59 -11.74
CA GLY A 302 9.54 -42.90 -12.52
C GLY A 302 9.34 -42.81 -14.05
N LEU A 303 8.85 -41.66 -14.52
CA LEU A 303 8.68 -41.28 -15.90
C LEU A 303 10.04 -41.12 -16.54
N THR A 304 10.15 -41.64 -17.76
CA THR A 304 11.34 -41.44 -18.59
C THR A 304 11.45 -39.95 -18.96
N ASP A 305 12.66 -39.41 -19.11
CA ASP A 305 12.90 -37.98 -19.43
C ASP A 305 12.04 -37.45 -20.60
N GLU A 306 11.78 -38.28 -21.61
CA GLU A 306 10.94 -37.93 -22.77
C GLU A 306 9.45 -37.77 -22.39
N GLN A 307 8.93 -38.61 -21.49
CA GLN A 307 7.55 -38.53 -21.02
C GLN A 307 7.33 -37.34 -20.09
N PHE A 308 8.36 -36.95 -19.33
CA PHE A 308 8.32 -35.75 -18.49
C PHE A 308 8.25 -34.47 -19.34
N GLU A 309 9.01 -34.41 -20.44
CA GLU A 309 8.91 -33.28 -21.38
C GLU A 309 7.53 -33.17 -22.01
N ASP A 310 6.91 -34.29 -22.37
CA ASP A 310 5.58 -34.29 -22.97
C ASP A 310 4.48 -33.93 -21.97
N LYS A 311 4.55 -34.41 -20.71
CA LYS A 311 3.65 -33.99 -19.63
C LYS A 311 3.78 -32.48 -19.39
N ARG A 312 5.01 -31.97 -19.30
CA ARG A 312 5.29 -30.53 -19.15
C ARG A 312 4.72 -29.69 -20.29
N LYS A 313 4.89 -30.12 -21.55
CA LYS A 313 4.33 -29.41 -22.72
C LYS A 313 2.80 -29.45 -22.70
N SER A 314 2.20 -30.57 -22.27
CA SER A 314 0.74 -30.69 -22.14
C SER A 314 0.20 -29.74 -21.07
N GLU A 315 0.82 -29.69 -19.89
CA GLU A 315 0.44 -28.77 -18.81
C GLU A 315 0.61 -27.30 -19.21
N GLU A 316 1.68 -26.96 -19.93
CA GLU A 316 1.89 -25.60 -20.43
C GLU A 316 0.80 -25.21 -21.45
N ASN A 317 0.46 -26.13 -22.36
CA ASN A 317 -0.65 -25.91 -23.30
C ASN A 317 -2.01 -25.78 -22.59
N GLU A 318 -2.25 -26.57 -21.55
CA GLU A 318 -3.47 -26.50 -20.75
C GLU A 318 -3.57 -25.18 -19.98
N LYS A 319 -2.46 -24.71 -19.39
CA LYS A 319 -2.37 -23.39 -18.74
C LYS A 319 -2.67 -22.27 -19.73
N ILE A 320 -2.11 -22.34 -20.94
CA ILE A 320 -2.39 -21.37 -22.01
C ILE A 320 -3.87 -21.40 -22.41
N LEU A 321 -4.48 -22.60 -22.49
CA LEU A 321 -5.91 -22.74 -22.79
C LEU A 321 -6.79 -22.14 -21.70
N LYS A 322 -6.49 -22.37 -20.42
CA LYS A 322 -7.20 -21.78 -19.28
C LYS A 322 -7.05 -20.26 -19.26
N GLU A 323 -5.85 -19.73 -19.49
CA GLU A 323 -5.63 -18.27 -19.61
C GLU A 323 -6.42 -17.67 -20.78
N TYR A 324 -6.46 -18.37 -21.91
CA TYR A 324 -7.25 -17.95 -23.08
C TYR A 324 -8.74 -17.93 -22.77
N GLU A 325 -9.26 -18.92 -22.06
CA GLU A 325 -10.68 -18.97 -21.65
C GLU A 325 -11.05 -17.81 -20.71
N ILE A 326 -10.20 -17.52 -19.72
CA ILE A 326 -10.39 -16.38 -18.81
C ILE A 326 -10.39 -15.06 -19.60
N LEU A 327 -9.50 -14.93 -20.58
CA LEU A 327 -9.44 -13.75 -21.44
C LEU A 327 -10.71 -13.62 -22.29
N MET A 328 -11.23 -14.73 -22.82
CA MET A 328 -12.49 -14.75 -23.58
C MET A 328 -13.68 -14.32 -22.71
N LYS A 329 -13.82 -14.86 -21.50
CA LYS A 329 -14.86 -14.43 -20.54
C LYS A 329 -14.77 -12.93 -20.22
N ARG A 330 -13.55 -12.38 -20.11
CA ARG A 330 -13.35 -10.93 -19.91
C ARG A 330 -13.79 -10.11 -21.12
N VAL A 331 -13.49 -10.57 -22.34
CA VAL A 331 -13.92 -9.91 -23.58
C VAL A 331 -15.45 -9.96 -23.72
N GLU A 332 -16.08 -11.09 -23.46
CA GLU A 332 -17.55 -11.22 -23.49
C GLU A 332 -18.24 -10.27 -22.51
N ASN A 333 -17.71 -10.15 -21.28
CA ASN A 333 -18.20 -9.18 -20.30
C ASN A 333 -18.04 -7.73 -20.77
N GLN A 334 -16.94 -7.40 -21.45
CA GLN A 334 -16.75 -6.07 -22.04
C GLN A 334 -17.71 -5.82 -23.21
N GLU A 335 -17.96 -6.82 -24.05
CA GLU A 335 -18.95 -6.72 -25.13
C GLU A 335 -20.36 -6.49 -24.58
N HIS A 336 -20.74 -7.16 -23.49
CA HIS A 336 -22.02 -6.93 -22.82
C HIS A 336 -22.15 -5.48 -22.34
N LYS A 337 -21.14 -4.97 -21.62
CA LYS A 337 -21.11 -3.57 -21.17
C LYS A 337 -21.17 -2.58 -22.34
N ASN A 338 -20.47 -2.87 -23.43
CA ASN A 338 -20.51 -2.04 -24.64
C ASN A 338 -21.89 -2.05 -25.29
N LYS A 339 -22.58 -3.21 -25.35
CA LYS A 339 -23.96 -3.31 -25.84
C LYS A 339 -24.92 -2.48 -25.00
N GLU A 340 -24.81 -2.52 -23.67
CA GLU A 340 -25.62 -1.68 -22.77
C GLU A 340 -25.37 -0.18 -22.99
N LEU A 341 -24.10 0.22 -23.14
CA LEU A 341 -23.74 1.62 -23.42
C LEU A 341 -24.31 2.10 -24.75
N VAL A 342 -24.25 1.27 -25.79
CA VAL A 342 -24.86 1.58 -27.10
C VAL A 342 -26.38 1.71 -26.99
N GLN A 343 -27.05 0.86 -26.21
CA GLN A 343 -28.48 0.98 -25.94
C GLN A 343 -28.82 2.31 -25.24
N LYS A 344 -28.06 2.68 -24.20
CA LYS A 344 -28.22 3.98 -23.51
C LYS A 344 -28.00 5.16 -24.46
N LEU A 345 -26.98 5.09 -25.30
CA LEU A 345 -26.70 6.13 -26.31
C LEU A 345 -27.86 6.26 -27.30
N ASN A 346 -28.42 5.15 -27.77
CA ASN A 346 -29.59 5.16 -28.65
C ASN A 346 -30.85 5.73 -27.96
N GLN A 347 -31.05 5.44 -26.67
CA GLN A 347 -32.13 6.03 -25.88
C GLN A 347 -31.96 7.55 -25.75
N ILE A 348 -30.76 8.02 -25.43
CA ILE A 348 -30.44 9.46 -25.34
C ILE A 348 -30.61 10.14 -26.70
N SER A 349 -30.12 9.52 -27.78
CA SER A 349 -30.31 10.02 -29.14
C SER A 349 -31.79 10.15 -29.47
N SER A 350 -32.60 9.12 -29.15
CA SER A 350 -34.05 9.16 -29.37
C SER A 350 -34.74 10.25 -28.54
N TYR A 351 -34.30 10.45 -27.29
CA TYR A 351 -34.78 11.54 -26.44
C TYR A 351 -34.41 12.91 -27.02
N SER A 352 -33.17 13.09 -27.47
CA SER A 352 -32.71 14.35 -28.08
C SER A 352 -33.48 14.69 -29.36
N SER A 353 -33.77 13.69 -30.20
CA SER A 353 -34.59 13.87 -31.41
C SER A 353 -36.01 14.29 -31.04
N LYS A 354 -36.65 13.62 -30.07
CA LYS A 354 -37.98 14.00 -29.57
C LYS A 354 -38.00 15.40 -28.95
N LEU A 355 -36.94 15.78 -28.24
CA LEU A 355 -36.81 17.13 -27.67
C LEU A 355 -36.70 18.18 -28.78
N SER A 356 -35.89 17.89 -29.82
CA SER A 356 -35.74 18.79 -30.96
C SER A 356 -36.99 18.92 -31.82
N GLU A 357 -37.81 17.87 -31.92
CA GLU A 357 -39.12 17.91 -32.59
C GLU A 357 -40.16 18.71 -31.80
N ASN A 358 -40.14 18.61 -30.46
CA ASN A 358 -41.07 19.33 -29.59
C ASN A 358 -40.70 20.81 -29.38
N ILE A 359 -39.43 21.19 -29.56
CA ILE A 359 -39.02 22.59 -29.53
C ILE A 359 -39.33 23.22 -30.89
N ASN A 360 -40.52 23.82 -31.00
CA ASN A 360 -40.86 24.68 -32.12
C ASN A 360 -39.88 25.86 -32.16
N LEU A 361 -38.94 25.85 -33.11
CA LEU A 361 -37.88 26.85 -33.28
C LEU A 361 -38.42 28.29 -33.45
N GLU A 362 -39.67 28.46 -33.87
CA GLU A 362 -40.32 29.77 -33.95
C GLU A 362 -40.74 30.33 -32.59
N ASP A 363 -41.04 29.48 -31.61
CA ASP A 363 -41.47 29.88 -30.26
C ASP A 363 -40.25 30.10 -29.33
N ALA A 364 -39.17 29.35 -29.53
CA ALA A 364 -37.88 29.56 -28.84
C ALA A 364 -37.25 30.93 -29.18
N LYS A 365 -37.40 31.41 -30.43
CA LYS A 365 -36.91 32.72 -30.86
C LYS A 365 -37.68 33.91 -30.28
N LYS A 366 -38.90 33.71 -29.80
CA LYS A 366 -39.72 34.78 -29.22
C LYS A 366 -39.48 35.00 -27.72
N GLY A 367 -38.66 34.17 -27.06
CA GLY A 367 -38.34 34.34 -25.64
C GLY A 367 -39.54 34.20 -24.68
N ILE A 368 -40.64 33.57 -25.13
CA ILE A 368 -41.90 33.50 -24.37
C ILE A 368 -41.90 32.35 -23.34
N PHE A 369 -40.98 31.39 -23.45
CA PHE A 369 -40.93 30.22 -22.55
C PHE A 369 -40.42 30.49 -21.12
N PHE A 370 -39.98 31.72 -20.81
CA PHE A 370 -39.58 32.12 -19.46
C PHE A 370 -40.58 33.07 -18.78
N ASN A 371 -41.82 33.13 -19.27
CA ASN A 371 -42.90 33.63 -18.43
C ASN A 371 -43.32 32.49 -17.51
N GLY A 372 -42.86 32.55 -16.27
CA GLY A 372 -43.08 31.53 -15.24
C GLY A 372 -44.50 30.99 -15.28
N SER A 373 -44.59 29.69 -15.59
CA SER A 373 -45.79 28.88 -15.35
C SER A 373 -46.14 29.02 -13.86
N SER A 374 -47.02 29.96 -13.54
CA SER A 374 -47.66 30.04 -12.22
C SER A 374 -48.60 28.86 -11.98
N VAL A 375 -48.67 27.90 -12.92
CA VAL A 375 -49.57 26.75 -12.89
C VAL A 375 -48.92 25.55 -12.20
N ASP A 376 -47.58 25.45 -12.17
CA ASP A 376 -46.92 24.24 -11.62
C ASP A 376 -46.29 24.41 -10.24
N ARG A 377 -46.24 25.62 -9.67
CA ARG A 377 -45.62 25.84 -8.35
C ARG A 377 -46.33 25.08 -7.22
N ALA A 378 -47.65 24.89 -7.35
CA ALA A 378 -48.42 24.09 -6.40
C ALA A 378 -48.21 22.57 -6.59
N ALA A 379 -47.96 22.12 -7.83
CA ALA A 379 -47.66 20.72 -8.12
C ALA A 379 -46.23 20.36 -7.70
N GLU A 380 -45.28 21.26 -7.94
CA GLU A 380 -43.88 21.16 -7.49
C GLU A 380 -43.80 21.17 -5.96
N SER A 381 -44.47 22.12 -5.30
CA SER A 381 -44.54 22.16 -3.84
C SER A 381 -45.19 20.92 -3.23
N LYS A 382 -46.10 20.25 -3.94
CA LYS A 382 -46.71 19.00 -3.47
C LYS A 382 -45.74 17.82 -3.60
N ARG A 383 -44.93 17.77 -4.65
CA ARG A 383 -43.89 16.74 -4.81
C ARG A 383 -42.77 16.90 -3.79
N ASP A 384 -42.32 18.13 -3.55
CA ASP A 384 -41.31 18.43 -2.52
C ASP A 384 -41.79 18.06 -1.10
N GLU A 385 -43.10 18.14 -0.86
CA GLU A 385 -43.70 17.71 0.41
C GLU A 385 -43.83 16.18 0.50
N GLU A 386 -44.22 15.53 -0.60
CA GLU A 386 -44.26 14.05 -0.68
C GLU A 386 -42.86 13.43 -0.49
N ASP A 387 -41.82 14.06 -1.04
CA ASP A 387 -40.42 13.62 -0.87
C ASP A 387 -39.95 13.81 0.58
N ARG A 388 -40.26 14.96 1.21
CA ARG A 388 -39.96 15.20 2.63
C ARG A 388 -40.64 14.19 3.55
N ILE A 389 -41.92 13.90 3.32
CA ILE A 389 -42.67 12.91 4.11
C ILE A 389 -42.08 11.51 3.95
N LYS A 390 -41.56 11.18 2.77
CA LYS A 390 -40.95 9.87 2.51
C LYS A 390 -39.59 9.74 3.22
N GLU A 391 -38.77 10.78 3.17
CA GLU A 391 -37.49 10.85 3.88
C GLU A 391 -37.68 10.74 5.41
N ASP A 392 -38.67 11.46 5.96
CA ASP A 392 -39.00 11.39 7.39
C ASP A 392 -39.45 9.97 7.80
N LYS A 393 -40.19 9.25 6.96
CA LYS A 393 -40.58 7.86 7.22
C LYS A 393 -39.39 6.89 7.18
N GLU A 394 -38.50 7.05 6.21
CA GLU A 394 -37.29 6.22 6.10
C GLU A 394 -36.37 6.42 7.32
N LEU A 395 -36.26 7.65 7.82
CA LEU A 395 -35.54 7.95 9.06
C LEU A 395 -36.21 7.34 10.30
N GLU A 396 -37.54 7.38 10.39
CA GLU A 396 -38.28 6.76 11.50
C GLU A 396 -38.12 5.23 11.52
N ASP A 397 -38.08 4.60 10.35
CA ASP A 397 -37.89 3.14 10.22
C ASP A 397 -36.44 2.72 10.55
N LEU A 398 -35.44 3.53 10.18
CA LEU A 398 -34.05 3.33 10.61
C LEU A 398 -33.88 3.49 12.13
N GLU A 399 -34.55 4.46 12.74
CA GLU A 399 -34.51 4.64 14.20
C GLU A 399 -35.18 3.46 14.95
N LYS A 400 -36.24 2.87 14.37
CA LYS A 400 -36.86 1.65 14.91
C LYS A 400 -35.93 0.45 14.82
N LEU A 401 -35.19 0.31 13.71
CA LEU A 401 -34.17 -0.75 13.53
C LEU A 401 -33.05 -0.60 14.56
N GLN A 402 -32.46 0.58 14.68
CA GLN A 402 -31.43 0.84 15.69
C GLN A 402 -31.92 0.58 17.12
N LYS A 403 -33.12 1.03 17.48
CA LYS A 403 -33.70 0.73 18.80
C LYS A 403 -33.92 -0.77 19.02
N SER A 404 -34.22 -1.52 17.97
CA SER A 404 -34.35 -2.98 18.07
C SER A 404 -33.00 -3.68 18.22
N GLU A 405 -31.96 -3.19 17.53
CA GLU A 405 -30.59 -3.69 17.65
C GLU A 405 -29.99 -3.36 19.03
N ASP A 406 -30.18 -2.14 19.51
CA ASP A 406 -29.77 -1.72 20.85
C ASP A 406 -30.50 -2.52 21.94
N PHE A 407 -31.80 -2.80 21.75
CA PHE A 407 -32.55 -3.66 22.66
C PHE A 407 -32.02 -5.09 22.67
N LEU A 408 -31.66 -5.65 21.51
CA LEU A 408 -31.04 -6.98 21.43
C LEU A 408 -29.63 -7.00 22.05
N ALA A 409 -28.84 -5.94 21.87
CA ALA A 409 -27.51 -5.80 22.48
C ALA A 409 -27.58 -5.71 24.01
N THR A 410 -28.58 -5.02 24.56
CA THR A 410 -28.75 -4.89 26.03
C THR A 410 -29.22 -6.16 26.73
N LEU A 411 -29.77 -7.14 25.99
CA LEU A 411 -30.23 -8.39 26.59
C LEU A 411 -29.10 -9.36 26.96
N ASN A 412 -27.84 -9.12 26.59
CA ASN A 412 -26.66 -9.93 26.93
C ASN A 412 -26.91 -11.46 26.85
N ILE A 413 -27.71 -11.89 25.88
CA ILE A 413 -27.86 -13.29 25.52
C ILE A 413 -26.78 -13.51 24.48
N SER A 414 -25.71 -14.21 24.84
CA SER A 414 -24.74 -14.71 23.88
C SER A 414 -25.52 -15.41 22.76
N SER A 415 -25.46 -14.87 21.55
CA SER A 415 -26.07 -15.44 20.36
C SER A 415 -25.37 -16.76 20.03
N ILE A 416 -25.83 -17.84 20.69
CA ILE A 416 -25.74 -19.19 20.17
C ILE A 416 -26.48 -19.18 18.82
N PRO A 417 -25.93 -19.73 17.73
CA PRO A 417 -26.60 -19.75 16.44
C PRO A 417 -27.80 -20.71 16.52
N SER A 418 -28.96 -20.19 16.90
CA SER A 418 -30.20 -20.94 16.94
C SER A 418 -30.83 -20.98 15.55
N LYS A 419 -30.76 -22.16 14.92
CA LYS A 419 -31.82 -22.64 14.04
C LYS A 419 -33.17 -22.51 14.78
N SER A 420 -34.09 -21.69 14.27
CA SER A 420 -35.52 -21.86 14.51
C SER A 420 -36.27 -21.17 13.37
N TYR A 421 -36.98 -21.92 12.53
CA TYR A 421 -38.39 -22.29 12.74
C TYR A 421 -39.26 -21.03 12.87
N VAL A 422 -39.86 -20.63 11.75
CA VAL A 422 -41.03 -19.75 11.75
C VAL A 422 -42.20 -20.58 11.26
N GLU A 423 -43.10 -20.84 12.20
CA GLU A 423 -44.39 -21.44 11.99
C GLU A 423 -45.34 -20.42 11.36
N SER A 424 -46.12 -20.94 10.43
CA SER A 424 -47.11 -20.32 9.57
C SER A 424 -48.25 -19.60 10.28
N ILE A 425 -48.67 -18.46 9.74
CA ILE A 425 -50.05 -17.97 9.87
C ILE A 425 -50.73 -18.09 8.50
N GLN A 426 -51.87 -18.79 8.51
CA GLN A 426 -52.76 -19.08 7.40
C GLN A 426 -53.44 -17.84 6.82
N THR A 427 -53.49 -17.75 5.49
CA THR A 427 -54.66 -17.26 4.76
C THR A 427 -54.99 -18.27 3.67
N ASN A 428 -56.23 -18.74 3.69
CA ASN A 428 -56.82 -19.67 2.73
C ASN A 428 -56.76 -19.11 1.30
N ASP A 429 -56.52 -19.98 0.31
CA ASP A 429 -57.42 -20.20 -0.83
C ASP A 429 -56.86 -21.33 -1.73
N ASP A 430 -57.64 -22.41 -1.82
CA ASP A 430 -57.89 -23.34 -2.93
C ASP A 430 -56.80 -23.57 -4.01
N ASP A 431 -56.24 -24.78 -4.09
CA ASP A 431 -56.68 -25.81 -5.07
C ASP A 431 -55.68 -26.99 -5.20
N HIS A 432 -56.24 -28.19 -5.01
CA HIS A 432 -56.01 -29.46 -5.70
C HIS A 432 -54.63 -30.11 -5.93
N ASP A 433 -54.64 -31.41 -5.58
CA ASP A 433 -53.99 -32.56 -6.25
C ASP A 433 -52.47 -32.72 -6.08
N ASN A 434 -51.89 -33.89 -5.82
CA ASN A 434 -52.33 -35.24 -5.47
C ASN A 434 -50.99 -36.00 -5.23
N THR A 435 -50.98 -36.99 -4.33
CA THR A 435 -50.23 -38.28 -4.41
C THR A 435 -48.87 -38.32 -5.16
N ASP A 436 -47.77 -38.89 -4.65
CA ASP A 436 -47.63 -40.17 -3.94
C ASP A 436 -46.14 -40.46 -3.74
N ASN A 437 -45.82 -41.17 -2.63
CA ASN A 437 -44.72 -42.15 -2.46
C ASN A 437 -43.25 -41.65 -2.57
N ASN A 438 -42.28 -42.09 -1.75
CA ASN A 438 -42.20 -43.32 -0.97
C ASN A 438 -41.12 -43.21 0.12
N ASN A 439 -41.37 -43.88 1.24
CA ASN A 439 -40.46 -44.12 2.35
C ASN A 439 -39.21 -44.93 1.96
N ASN A 440 -38.10 -44.74 2.67
CA ASN A 440 -37.64 -45.82 3.57
C ASN A 440 -36.60 -45.36 4.59
N ASP A 441 -36.86 -45.81 5.81
CA ASP A 441 -36.04 -45.77 7.01
C ASP A 441 -34.69 -46.49 6.85
N ASN A 442 -33.69 -46.07 7.62
CA ASN A 442 -33.12 -46.97 8.63
C ASN A 442 -32.25 -46.23 9.66
N ASP A 443 -32.61 -46.47 10.91
CA ASP A 443 -31.81 -46.44 12.12
C ASP A 443 -30.41 -47.06 11.94
N ASP A 444 -29.39 -46.51 12.61
CA ASP A 444 -28.82 -47.17 13.79
C ASP A 444 -27.69 -46.37 14.46
N ASN A 445 -27.92 -46.07 15.75
CA ASN A 445 -27.04 -46.29 16.89
C ASN A 445 -25.50 -46.28 16.76
N ASN A 446 -24.89 -45.49 17.66
CA ASN A 446 -24.14 -45.94 18.85
C ASN A 446 -22.73 -45.35 19.05
N ASN A 447 -22.56 -44.77 20.25
CA ASN A 447 -21.40 -44.80 21.14
C ASN A 447 -20.01 -44.36 20.61
N ASN A 448 -19.48 -43.28 21.20
CA ASN A 448 -18.40 -43.52 22.17
C ASN A 448 -18.18 -42.39 23.19
N LYS A 449 -17.77 -42.83 24.37
CA LYS A 449 -17.64 -42.15 25.66
C LYS A 449 -16.16 -42.15 26.02
N GLY A 450 -15.57 -41.04 26.45
CA GLY A 450 -14.19 -41.06 26.93
C GLY A 450 -13.60 -39.75 27.43
N ASN A 451 -13.60 -39.61 28.76
CA ASN A 451 -12.56 -39.01 29.60
C ASN A 451 -12.33 -37.49 29.59
N THR A 452 -12.99 -36.83 30.54
CA THR A 452 -12.56 -35.58 31.18
C THR A 452 -12.22 -35.85 32.65
N SER A 453 -10.95 -35.71 33.05
CA SER A 453 -10.53 -35.51 34.45
C SER A 453 -9.01 -35.31 34.56
N SER A 454 -8.50 -34.14 34.16
CA SER A 454 -7.14 -33.71 34.53
C SER A 454 -6.91 -32.19 34.60
N GLU A 455 -7.70 -31.34 33.91
CA GLU A 455 -7.34 -29.91 33.76
C GLU A 455 -8.15 -28.89 34.58
N ILE A 456 -9.00 -29.32 35.52
CA ILE A 456 -9.91 -28.39 36.23
C ILE A 456 -9.27 -27.77 37.50
N ASN A 457 -8.04 -28.17 37.86
CA ASN A 457 -7.39 -27.67 39.09
C ASN A 457 -6.36 -26.55 38.90
N GLU A 458 -6.08 -26.08 37.68
CA GLU A 458 -5.27 -24.87 37.42
C GLU A 458 -6.11 -23.61 37.13
N LEU A 459 -7.44 -23.72 37.07
CA LEU A 459 -8.34 -22.60 36.81
C LEU A 459 -8.76 -21.81 38.06
N LYS A 460 -8.21 -22.14 39.24
CA LYS A 460 -8.62 -21.52 40.52
C LYS A 460 -7.80 -20.30 40.97
N ASP A 461 -6.80 -19.88 40.19
CA ASP A 461 -6.15 -18.57 40.34
C ASP A 461 -6.68 -17.51 39.36
N LYS A 462 -7.67 -17.84 38.51
CA LYS A 462 -8.21 -16.97 37.45
C LYS A 462 -9.29 -15.94 37.86
N ILE A 463 -9.37 -15.53 39.13
CA ILE A 463 -10.35 -14.52 39.54
C ILE A 463 -9.71 -13.47 40.46
N ASN A 464 -8.72 -12.77 39.91
CA ASN A 464 -8.38 -11.39 40.27
C ASN A 464 -7.89 -10.62 39.02
N ASP A 465 -8.43 -10.95 37.85
CA ASP A 465 -8.23 -10.23 36.59
C ASP A 465 -9.28 -9.13 36.47
N ALA A 466 -9.23 -8.19 37.40
CA ALA A 466 -9.94 -6.93 37.22
C ALA A 466 -9.32 -6.21 36.01
N ASP A 467 -10.17 -5.83 35.06
CA ASP A 467 -9.82 -4.91 33.97
C ASP A 467 -9.21 -3.64 34.58
N ILE A 468 -8.24 -3.07 33.86
CA ILE A 468 -7.57 -1.86 34.29
C ILE A 468 -8.48 -0.66 33.97
N PHE A 469 -9.09 -0.07 35.00
CA PHE A 469 -9.85 1.18 34.89
C PHE A 469 -8.94 2.39 35.13
N VAL A 470 -8.12 2.72 34.12
CA VAL A 470 -7.20 3.87 34.13
C VAL A 470 -7.48 4.72 32.88
N THR A 471 -7.34 6.04 33.01
CA THR A 471 -7.49 6.96 31.87
C THR A 471 -6.35 6.79 30.86
N ASP A 472 -6.58 7.11 29.59
CA ASP A 472 -5.58 6.85 28.54
C ASP A 472 -4.27 7.62 28.80
N ASP A 473 -4.35 8.85 29.30
CA ASP A 473 -3.18 9.67 29.64
C ASP A 473 -2.34 9.08 30.79
N GLU A 474 -3.00 8.53 31.82
CA GLU A 474 -2.34 7.86 32.94
C GLU A 474 -1.70 6.53 32.50
N LEU A 475 -2.38 5.80 31.61
CA LEU A 475 -1.89 4.55 31.05
C LEU A 475 -0.63 4.78 30.20
N ASP A 476 -0.59 5.83 29.39
CA ASP A 476 0.58 6.21 28.60
C ASP A 476 1.79 6.51 29.49
N SER A 477 1.59 7.25 30.58
CA SER A 477 2.68 7.54 31.52
C SER A 477 3.21 6.28 32.21
N ILE A 478 2.35 5.29 32.50
CA ILE A 478 2.75 4.02 33.11
C ILE A 478 3.50 3.16 32.07
N LEU A 479 3.02 3.12 30.84
CA LEU A 479 3.66 2.37 29.75
C LEU A 479 5.07 2.89 29.43
N SER A 480 5.28 4.21 29.41
CA SER A 480 6.63 4.79 29.25
C SER A 480 7.59 4.41 30.39
N GLN A 481 7.10 4.20 31.62
CA GLN A 481 7.94 3.73 32.72
C GLN A 481 8.27 2.23 32.62
N LEU A 482 7.38 1.44 32.03
CA LEU A 482 7.55 0.00 31.84
C LEU A 482 8.31 -0.36 30.56
N GLU A 483 8.50 0.59 29.65
CA GLU A 483 9.18 0.37 28.36
C GLU A 483 10.53 -0.34 28.52
N VAL A 484 11.36 0.11 29.47
CA VAL A 484 12.68 -0.49 29.74
C VAL A 484 12.55 -1.93 30.22
N LYS A 485 11.52 -2.25 31.01
CA LYS A 485 11.27 -3.63 31.48
C LYS A 485 10.77 -4.52 30.35
N PHE A 486 9.89 -3.99 29.50
CA PHE A 486 9.36 -4.73 28.35
C PHE A 486 10.48 -5.08 27.36
N LYS A 487 11.39 -4.15 27.05
CA LYS A 487 12.61 -4.45 26.28
C LYS A 487 13.41 -5.58 26.94
N GLY A 488 13.56 -5.53 28.27
CA GLY A 488 14.22 -6.60 29.02
C GLY A 488 13.54 -7.97 28.90
N TYR A 489 12.21 -8.02 28.88
CA TYR A 489 11.46 -9.28 28.65
C TYR A 489 11.66 -9.78 27.22
N ILE A 490 11.56 -8.92 26.21
CA ILE A 490 11.74 -9.30 24.80
C ILE A 490 13.15 -9.89 24.60
N VAL A 491 14.20 -9.21 25.06
CA VAL A 491 15.58 -9.70 24.95
C VAL A 491 15.81 -11.00 25.73
N LYS A 492 15.18 -11.15 26.90
CA LYS A 492 15.32 -12.37 27.71
C LYS A 492 14.74 -13.60 27.02
N TYR A 493 13.65 -13.47 26.28
CA TYR A 493 12.94 -14.60 25.67
C TYR A 493 13.26 -14.81 24.19
N LEU A 494 13.58 -13.75 23.42
CA LEU A 494 13.92 -13.85 22.00
C LEU A 494 15.41 -13.68 21.70
N GLU A 495 16.24 -13.32 22.70
CA GLU A 495 17.68 -13.01 22.55
C GLU A 495 17.99 -11.87 21.55
N ILE A 496 16.95 -11.14 21.13
CA ILE A 496 17.01 -10.06 20.14
C ILE A 496 16.25 -8.86 20.68
N GLU A 497 16.75 -7.66 20.43
CA GLU A 497 16.02 -6.41 20.65
C GLU A 497 15.08 -6.16 19.46
N ASP A 498 13.77 -6.21 19.73
CA ASP A 498 12.73 -5.94 18.73
C ASP A 498 11.83 -4.79 19.21
N GLU A 499 11.98 -3.62 18.58
CA GLU A 499 11.21 -2.41 18.90
C GLU A 499 9.78 -2.48 18.36
N GLU A 500 9.54 -3.20 17.26
CA GLU A 500 8.20 -3.36 16.69
C GLU A 500 7.33 -4.20 17.62
N LEU A 501 7.90 -5.25 18.21
CA LEU A 501 7.21 -6.10 19.18
C LEU A 501 6.91 -5.37 20.48
N LEU A 502 7.79 -4.49 20.93
CA LEU A 502 7.55 -3.62 22.07
C LEU A 502 6.37 -2.68 21.83
N GLU A 503 6.32 -2.03 20.67
CA GLU A 503 5.22 -1.15 20.28
C GLU A 503 3.90 -1.94 20.20
N TYR A 504 3.95 -3.13 19.59
CA TYR A 504 2.81 -4.05 19.51
C TYR A 504 2.22 -4.37 20.88
N ILE A 505 3.06 -4.77 21.84
CA ILE A 505 2.65 -5.06 23.22
C ILE A 505 1.95 -3.85 23.87
N GLN A 506 2.49 -2.64 23.67
CA GLN A 506 1.89 -1.43 24.21
C GLN A 506 0.52 -1.14 23.58
N ILE A 507 0.37 -1.34 22.26
CA ILE A 507 -0.91 -1.16 21.55
C ILE A 507 -1.96 -2.13 22.10
N VAL A 508 -1.61 -3.42 22.23
CA VAL A 508 -2.52 -4.44 22.75
C VAL A 508 -2.98 -4.10 24.19
N ILE A 509 -2.08 -3.60 25.04
CA ILE A 509 -2.45 -3.16 26.40
C ILE A 509 -3.41 -1.96 26.36
N LYS A 510 -3.15 -0.96 25.51
CA LYS A 510 -3.98 0.24 25.37
C LYS A 510 -5.37 -0.06 24.84
N GLU A 511 -5.45 -0.90 23.82
CA GLU A 511 -6.70 -1.21 23.12
C GLU A 511 -7.62 -2.11 23.95
N PHE A 512 -7.06 -3.19 24.51
CA PHE A 512 -7.88 -4.21 25.15
C PHE A 512 -8.03 -4.04 26.65
N LYS A 513 -7.04 -3.43 27.32
CA LYS A 513 -7.00 -3.25 28.79
C LYS A 513 -7.37 -4.52 29.57
N ASN A 514 -7.08 -5.68 28.98
CA ASN A 514 -7.49 -6.99 29.46
C ASN A 514 -6.33 -7.99 29.37
N LYS A 515 -6.08 -8.69 30.47
CA LYS A 515 -4.98 -9.66 30.60
C LYS A 515 -5.09 -10.84 29.64
N SER A 516 -6.29 -11.40 29.51
CA SER A 516 -6.52 -12.62 28.72
C SER A 516 -6.20 -12.37 27.25
N LYS A 517 -6.64 -11.22 26.72
CA LYS A 517 -6.34 -10.80 25.35
C LYS A 517 -4.85 -10.53 25.15
N LEU A 518 -4.18 -9.87 26.11
CA LEU A 518 -2.73 -9.67 26.05
C LEU A 518 -1.97 -11.00 25.96
N ILE A 519 -2.37 -12.00 26.75
CA ILE A 519 -1.75 -13.33 26.72
C ILE A 519 -2.00 -14.04 25.39
N GLU A 520 -3.22 -13.96 24.86
CA GLU A 520 -3.59 -14.58 23.57
C GLU A 520 -2.74 -14.02 22.43
N GLU A 521 -2.61 -12.70 22.32
CA GLU A 521 -1.79 -12.03 21.30
C GLU A 521 -0.28 -12.32 21.46
N LEU A 522 0.20 -12.37 22.71
CA LEU A 522 1.59 -12.72 22.99
C LEU A 522 1.88 -14.20 22.71
N GLN A 523 0.90 -15.08 22.87
CA GLN A 523 1.04 -16.51 22.62
C GLN A 523 1.20 -16.81 21.11
N GLU A 524 0.69 -15.96 20.23
CA GLU A 524 0.93 -16.08 18.78
C GLU A 524 2.39 -15.72 18.41
N THR A 525 3.04 -14.84 19.16
CA THR A 525 4.42 -14.39 18.86
C THR A 525 5.50 -15.14 19.63
N PHE A 526 5.23 -15.51 20.88
CA PHE A 526 6.19 -16.15 21.80
C PHE A 526 5.85 -17.61 22.11
N ASP A 527 4.89 -18.21 21.40
CA ASP A 527 4.41 -19.58 21.63
C ASP A 527 4.11 -19.84 23.13
N ASP A 528 4.69 -20.89 23.70
CA ASP A 528 4.49 -21.32 25.08
C ASP A 528 4.94 -20.28 26.12
N ASP A 529 5.91 -19.43 25.77
CA ASP A 529 6.43 -18.39 26.67
C ASP A 529 5.51 -17.17 26.77
N GLY A 530 4.59 -16.99 25.82
CA GLY A 530 3.65 -15.86 25.79
C GLY A 530 2.78 -15.76 27.05
N ILE A 531 2.41 -16.91 27.64
CA ILE A 531 1.66 -16.96 28.90
C ILE A 531 2.51 -16.42 30.05
N THR A 532 3.78 -16.80 30.13
CA THR A 532 4.68 -16.38 31.21
C THR A 532 4.97 -14.88 31.11
N ILE A 533 5.31 -14.40 29.92
CA ILE A 533 5.61 -12.99 29.63
C ILE A 533 4.38 -12.11 29.89
N GLY A 534 3.21 -12.50 29.37
CA GLY A 534 1.97 -11.75 29.58
C GLY A 534 1.58 -11.63 31.05
N ASN A 535 1.85 -12.67 31.86
CA ASN A 535 1.66 -12.62 33.31
C ASN A 535 2.65 -11.67 34.01
N GLU A 536 3.93 -11.69 33.64
CA GLU A 536 4.96 -10.79 34.20
C GLU A 536 4.63 -9.32 33.90
N ILE A 537 4.31 -9.01 32.64
CA ILE A 537 3.90 -7.68 32.17
C ILE A 537 2.67 -7.17 32.93
N TRP A 538 1.63 -8.02 33.05
CA TRP A 538 0.39 -7.61 33.71
C TRP A 538 0.55 -7.37 35.21
N ASN A 539 1.44 -8.13 35.86
CA ASN A 539 1.76 -7.93 37.27
C ASN A 539 2.52 -6.61 37.50
N ASP A 540 3.47 -6.29 36.61
CA ASP A 540 4.18 -5.02 36.65
C ASP A 540 3.24 -3.82 36.46
N LEU A 541 2.29 -3.91 35.52
CA LEU A 541 1.23 -2.92 35.34
C LEU A 541 0.40 -2.73 36.61
N LYS A 542 -0.10 -3.83 37.19
CA LYS A 542 -0.90 -3.79 38.44
C LYS A 542 -0.12 -3.20 39.62
N ASN A 543 1.19 -3.36 39.67
CA ASN A 543 2.03 -2.83 40.74
C ASN A 543 2.25 -1.32 40.64
N LEU A 544 2.20 -0.75 39.43
CA LEU A 544 2.34 0.70 39.21
C LEU A 544 1.01 1.46 39.31
N ILE A 545 -0.11 0.78 39.07
CA ILE A 545 -1.46 1.35 39.21
C ILE A 545 -1.89 1.46 40.68
N LYS A 546 -1.28 0.65 41.57
CA LYS A 546 -1.48 0.73 43.02
C LYS A 546 -0.66 1.82 43.66
#